data_AF-A0A6N2CZ77-F1
#
_entry.id   AF-A0A6N2CZ77-F1
#
_cell.length_a   1.000
_cell.length_b   1.000
_cell.length_c   1.000
_cell.angle_alpha   90.00
_cell.angle_beta   90.00
_cell.angle_gamma   90.00
#
_symmetry.space_group_name_H-M   'P 1'
#
loop_
_entity.id
_entity.type
_entity.pdbx_description
1 polymer ?
#
loop_
_entity_poly.entity_id
_entity_poly.type
_entity_poly.pdbx_seq_one_letter_code
_entity_poly.pdbx_strand_id
1 'polypeptide(L)'
;MIKKILWVVLALLILFIVYAIYAFNVSIEVDDDFDLGLDTPPNLIRQIYNPAFDDTVTFAKFSYETEGAYTLLEIDLAPGGGNTTHLHRRFSETFIPIQGTLGVELKGREYFLEPGEQITVEKAEAHRFFNPGEERIRFYVKIEPGSAGFEKALFLLYGLTKDGYASEEGMLKDFGHTALFLKLSDTRVPGVLNLLNPFFKRAARQIQESGEADELLEKYYFSRIK
;
A
#
# COMPACT_ATOMS: atom_id res chain seq x y z
N MET A 1 7.99 -47.93 11.53
CA MET A 1 6.73 -47.84 10.74
C MET A 1 5.82 -46.73 11.24
N ILE A 2 5.44 -46.74 12.53
CA ILE A 2 4.54 -45.74 13.16
C ILE A 2 5.00 -44.28 13.01
N LYS A 3 6.30 -43.98 13.21
CA LYS A 3 6.82 -42.61 13.04
C LYS A 3 6.66 -42.07 11.60
N LYS A 4 6.84 -42.91 10.57
CA LYS A 4 6.66 -42.51 9.17
C LYS A 4 5.20 -42.20 8.86
N ILE A 5 4.28 -43.01 9.40
CA ILE A 5 2.84 -42.79 9.26
C ILE A 5 2.43 -41.48 9.95
N LEU A 6 2.95 -41.20 11.15
CA LEU A 6 2.67 -39.96 11.87
C LEU A 6 3.14 -38.71 11.11
N TRP A 7 4.33 -38.76 10.50
CA TRP A 7 4.84 -37.67 9.65
C TRP A 7 3.99 -37.43 8.40
N VAL A 8 3.50 -38.50 7.77
CA VAL A 8 2.61 -38.40 6.60
C VAL A 8 1.27 -37.79 6.99
N VAL A 9 0.69 -38.21 8.12
CA VAL A 9 -0.57 -37.63 8.63
C VAL A 9 -0.38 -36.16 8.99
N LEU A 10 0.72 -35.78 9.65
CA LEU A 10 1.01 -34.39 9.98
C LEU A 10 1.19 -33.53 8.71
N ALA A 11 1.93 -34.04 7.71
CA ALA A 11 2.12 -33.34 6.44
C ALA A 11 0.78 -33.15 5.69
N LEU A 12 -0.08 -34.16 5.65
CA LEU A 12 -1.41 -34.07 5.05
C LEU A 12 -2.34 -33.11 5.82
N LEU A 13 -2.24 -33.06 7.15
CA LEU A 13 -2.99 -32.12 7.97
C LEU A 13 -2.55 -30.67 7.69
N ILE A 14 -1.24 -30.43 7.60
CA ILE A 14 -0.69 -29.12 7.21
C ILE A 14 -1.14 -28.75 5.80
N LEU A 15 -1.06 -29.68 4.84
CA LEU A 15 -1.50 -29.43 3.46
C LEU A 15 -3.00 -29.14 3.38
N PHE A 16 -3.80 -29.84 4.17
CA PHE A 16 -5.24 -29.61 4.28
C PHE A 16 -5.54 -28.25 4.92
N ILE A 17 -4.81 -27.85 5.96
CA ILE A 17 -4.95 -26.52 6.58
C ILE A 17 -4.54 -25.43 5.59
N VAL A 18 -3.41 -25.59 4.89
CA VAL A 18 -2.96 -24.65 3.84
C VAL A 18 -3.98 -24.58 2.70
N TYR A 19 -4.52 -25.72 2.26
CA TYR A 19 -5.56 -25.77 1.23
C TYR A 19 -6.88 -25.16 1.70
N ALA A 20 -7.29 -25.42 2.94
CA ALA A 20 -8.50 -24.84 3.52
C ALA A 20 -8.36 -23.31 3.68
N ILE A 21 -7.19 -22.82 4.10
CA ILE A 21 -6.86 -21.39 4.13
C ILE A 21 -6.86 -20.81 2.72
N TYR A 22 -6.25 -21.50 1.75
CA TYR A 22 -6.25 -21.07 0.35
C TYR A 22 -7.66 -21.03 -0.25
N ALA A 23 -8.45 -22.08 -0.09
CA ALA A 23 -9.82 -22.17 -0.59
C ALA A 23 -10.74 -21.14 0.07
N PHE A 24 -10.60 -20.93 1.39
CA PHE A 24 -11.29 -19.87 2.12
C PHE A 24 -10.88 -18.48 1.62
N ASN A 25 -9.58 -18.26 1.37
CA ASN A 25 -9.05 -17.01 0.79
C ASN A 25 -9.61 -16.70 -0.60
N VAL A 26 -9.80 -17.71 -1.44
CA VAL A 26 -10.40 -17.56 -2.77
C VAL A 26 -11.89 -17.19 -2.66
N SER A 27 -12.61 -17.73 -1.66
CA SER A 27 -14.05 -17.48 -1.48
C SER A 27 -14.42 -16.14 -0.82
N ILE A 28 -13.47 -15.45 -0.18
CA ILE A 28 -13.70 -14.09 0.34
C ILE A 28 -13.27 -13.07 -0.72
N GLU A 29 -14.00 -13.08 -1.83
CA GLU A 29 -14.08 -11.97 -2.75
C GLU A 29 -14.68 -10.74 -2.05
N VAL A 30 -14.10 -9.60 -2.39
CA VAL A 30 -14.50 -8.20 -2.12
C VAL A 30 -15.32 -7.98 -0.83
N ASP A 31 -14.63 -7.65 0.26
CA ASP A 31 -15.27 -7.05 1.43
C ASP A 31 -15.51 -5.57 1.07
N ASP A 32 -16.66 -5.30 0.44
CA ASP A 32 -17.09 -4.01 -0.14
C ASP A 32 -17.41 -2.93 0.90
N ASP A 33 -17.68 -3.30 2.16
CA ASP A 33 -18.12 -2.35 3.20
C ASP A 33 -16.97 -1.92 4.13
N PHE A 34 -16.00 -1.17 3.61
CA PHE A 34 -15.11 -0.37 4.44
C PHE A 34 -15.37 1.11 4.17
N ASP A 35 -16.49 1.58 4.69
CA ASP A 35 -16.89 2.98 4.61
C ASP A 35 -16.39 3.74 5.85
N LEU A 36 -15.20 4.32 5.75
CA LEU A 36 -14.67 5.29 6.73
C LEU A 36 -14.92 6.74 6.25
N GLY A 37 -16.06 6.99 5.62
CA GLY A 37 -16.45 8.30 5.09
C GLY A 37 -15.47 8.80 4.03
N LEU A 38 -15.56 8.28 2.81
CA LEU A 38 -14.61 8.49 1.71
C LEU A 38 -14.46 9.93 1.21
N ASP A 39 -15.17 10.89 1.80
CA ASP A 39 -15.07 12.30 1.41
C ASP A 39 -13.71 12.88 1.81
N THR A 40 -12.90 13.22 0.81
CA THR A 40 -11.67 13.99 1.01
C THR A 40 -12.06 15.40 1.48
N PRO A 41 -11.57 15.87 2.64
CA PRO A 41 -11.94 17.19 3.12
C PRO A 41 -11.42 18.28 2.17
N PRO A 42 -12.19 19.35 1.93
CA PRO A 42 -11.71 20.48 1.16
C PRO A 42 -10.50 21.12 1.87
N ASN A 43 -9.56 21.68 1.10
CA ASN A 43 -8.36 22.35 1.61
C ASN A 43 -7.38 21.47 2.39
N LEU A 44 -7.42 20.14 2.19
CA LEU A 44 -6.39 19.24 2.72
C LEU A 44 -4.99 19.73 2.28
N ILE A 45 -4.01 19.67 3.18
CA ILE A 45 -2.61 19.94 2.81
C ILE A 45 -2.22 19.05 1.64
N ARG A 46 -1.41 19.58 0.73
CA ARG A 46 -1.02 18.85 -0.47
C ARG A 46 0.29 18.08 -0.30
N GLN A 47 1.04 18.28 0.77
CA GLN A 47 2.38 17.73 0.91
C GLN A 47 2.52 17.00 2.25
N ILE A 48 3.04 15.77 2.19
CA ILE A 48 3.36 14.92 3.33
C ILE A 48 4.80 14.39 3.18
N TYR A 49 5.46 14.17 4.31
CA TYR A 49 6.86 13.75 4.38
C TYR A 49 7.00 12.48 5.22
N ASN A 50 7.79 11.54 4.73
CA ASN A 50 8.09 10.28 5.39
C ASN A 50 9.59 10.22 5.76
N PRO A 51 9.93 10.24 7.06
CA PRO A 51 11.32 10.24 7.50
C PRO A 51 12.05 8.90 7.31
N ALA A 52 11.35 7.77 7.09
CA ALA A 52 12.02 6.47 6.93
C ALA A 52 12.79 6.37 5.61
N PHE A 53 12.25 6.93 4.53
CA PHE A 53 12.88 6.93 3.20
C PHE A 53 13.30 8.33 2.73
N ASP A 54 13.23 9.32 3.63
CA ASP A 54 13.46 10.73 3.33
C ASP A 54 12.71 11.19 2.06
N ASP A 55 11.45 10.79 1.94
CA ASP A 55 10.64 11.04 0.75
C ASP A 55 9.47 11.99 1.04
N THR A 56 9.12 12.77 0.02
CA THR A 56 8.02 13.74 0.07
C THR A 56 7.02 13.43 -1.03
N VAL A 57 5.75 13.29 -0.66
CA VAL A 57 4.64 13.16 -1.60
C VAL A 57 3.88 14.48 -1.65
N THR A 58 3.73 15.02 -2.86
CA THR A 58 2.85 16.14 -3.17
C THR A 58 1.65 15.65 -3.99
N PHE A 59 0.44 15.80 -3.47
CA PHE A 59 -0.80 15.54 -4.18
C PHE A 59 -1.03 16.63 -5.24
N ALA A 60 -0.65 16.36 -6.49
CA ALA A 60 -0.91 17.25 -7.62
C ALA A 60 -2.40 17.27 -8.00
N LYS A 61 -3.09 16.15 -7.85
CA LYS A 61 -4.55 16.02 -7.91
C LYS A 61 -5.05 14.97 -6.93
N PHE A 62 -5.99 15.34 -6.06
CA PHE A 62 -6.82 14.37 -5.33
C PHE A 62 -7.91 13.82 -6.24
N SER A 63 -8.44 12.65 -5.89
CA SER A 63 -9.51 11.95 -6.60
C SER A 63 -10.76 12.82 -6.75
N TYR A 64 -11.15 13.57 -5.71
CA TYR A 64 -12.31 14.47 -5.79
C TYR A 64 -12.11 15.63 -6.77
N GLU A 65 -10.86 16.09 -6.99
CA GLU A 65 -10.56 17.17 -7.94
C GLU A 65 -10.67 16.71 -9.40
N THR A 66 -10.78 15.40 -9.63
CA THR A 66 -10.89 14.78 -10.95
C THR A 66 -12.19 13.99 -11.11
N GLU A 67 -13.16 14.20 -10.21
CA GLU A 67 -14.43 13.47 -10.18
C GLU A 67 -14.23 11.93 -10.15
N GLY A 68 -13.17 11.48 -9.47
CA GLY A 68 -12.82 10.07 -9.37
C GLY A 68 -12.03 9.50 -10.56
N ALA A 69 -11.74 10.31 -11.59
CA ALA A 69 -11.02 9.84 -12.77
C ALA A 69 -9.60 9.39 -12.44
N TYR A 70 -8.86 10.15 -11.64
CA TYR A 70 -7.50 9.78 -11.19
C TYR A 70 -7.03 10.53 -9.94
N THR A 71 -6.10 9.94 -9.20
CA THR A 71 -5.25 10.63 -8.22
C THR A 71 -3.88 10.83 -8.87
N LEU A 72 -3.26 12.00 -8.72
CA LEU A 72 -1.93 12.30 -9.25
C LEU A 72 -1.01 12.77 -8.13
N LEU A 73 0.10 12.07 -7.96
CA LEU A 73 1.12 12.33 -6.95
C LEU A 73 2.42 12.72 -7.63
N GLU A 74 3.10 13.75 -7.12
CA GLU A 74 4.52 14.00 -7.37
C GLU A 74 5.29 13.45 -6.17
N ILE A 75 6.29 12.61 -6.42
CA ILE A 75 7.14 12.02 -5.40
C ILE A 75 8.55 12.55 -5.58
N ASP A 76 9.13 13.09 -4.52
CA ASP A 76 10.55 13.40 -4.39
C ASP A 76 11.18 12.37 -3.44
N LEU A 77 12.12 11.58 -3.96
CA LEU A 77 12.60 10.36 -3.31
C LEU A 77 14.12 10.37 -3.16
N ALA A 78 14.59 10.20 -1.92
CA ALA A 78 16.00 10.13 -1.61
C ALA A 78 16.66 8.83 -2.12
N PRO A 79 18.00 8.81 -2.26
CA PRO A 79 18.77 7.61 -2.57
C PRO A 79 18.44 6.44 -1.62
N GLY A 80 18.29 5.23 -2.18
CA GLY A 80 17.92 4.04 -1.41
C GLY A 80 16.47 3.99 -0.95
N GLY A 81 15.67 5.04 -1.19
CA GLY A 81 14.24 5.04 -0.94
C GLY A 81 13.46 4.21 -1.97
N GLY A 82 12.26 3.80 -1.60
CA GLY A 82 11.36 3.02 -2.44
C GLY A 82 10.26 2.36 -1.64
N ASN A 83 9.51 1.47 -2.27
CA ASN A 83 8.55 0.63 -1.58
C ASN A 83 8.86 -0.87 -1.77
N THR A 84 8.19 -1.70 -0.97
CA THR A 84 8.30 -3.15 -1.06
C THR A 84 7.41 -3.67 -2.18
N THR A 85 7.72 -4.85 -2.73
CA THR A 85 6.91 -5.44 -3.80
C THR A 85 5.48 -5.71 -3.33
N HIS A 86 4.50 -5.15 -4.03
CA HIS A 86 3.08 -5.24 -3.71
C HIS A 86 2.20 -5.22 -4.97
N LEU A 87 0.88 -5.31 -4.82
CA LEU A 87 -0.08 -5.16 -5.92
C LEU A 87 -1.37 -4.46 -5.47
N HIS A 88 -2.09 -3.86 -6.41
CA HIS A 88 -3.41 -3.27 -6.21
C HIS A 88 -4.44 -3.98 -7.10
N ARG A 89 -5.67 -4.20 -6.65
CA ARG A 89 -6.74 -4.83 -7.46
C ARG A 89 -7.75 -3.84 -8.01
N ARG A 90 -7.85 -2.64 -7.42
CA ARG A 90 -8.88 -1.64 -7.76
C ARG A 90 -8.43 -0.65 -8.82
N PHE A 91 -7.15 -0.34 -8.89
CA PHE A 91 -6.57 0.67 -9.78
C PHE A 91 -5.24 0.22 -10.39
N SER A 92 -4.88 0.82 -11.51
CA SER A 92 -3.55 0.78 -12.11
C SER A 92 -2.72 1.98 -11.65
N GLU A 93 -1.40 1.85 -11.73
CA GLU A 93 -0.47 2.94 -11.47
C GLU A 93 0.38 3.22 -12.71
N THR A 94 0.56 4.49 -13.07
CA THR A 94 1.51 4.91 -14.11
C THR A 94 2.62 5.74 -13.50
N PHE A 95 3.86 5.28 -13.68
CA PHE A 95 5.07 5.93 -13.20
C PHE A 95 5.71 6.76 -14.31
N ILE A 96 5.98 8.03 -14.02
CA ILE A 96 6.45 9.02 -15.01
C ILE A 96 7.62 9.81 -14.40
N PRO A 97 8.89 9.42 -14.62
CA PRO A 97 10.04 10.20 -14.17
C PRO A 97 10.07 11.60 -14.79
N ILE A 98 10.42 12.59 -13.96
CA ILE A 98 10.62 13.99 -14.39
C ILE A 98 12.00 14.53 -14.03
N GLN A 99 12.71 13.88 -13.09
CA GLN A 99 14.10 14.17 -12.77
C GLN A 99 14.79 12.90 -12.27
N GLY A 100 15.94 12.58 -12.86
CA GLY A 100 16.72 11.38 -12.54
C GLY A 100 16.08 10.09 -13.06
N THR A 101 16.78 8.98 -12.87
CA THR A 101 16.37 7.65 -13.31
C THR A 101 15.48 6.98 -12.27
N LEU A 102 14.26 6.60 -12.63
CA LEU A 102 13.35 5.85 -11.75
C LEU A 102 13.49 4.35 -11.97
N GLY A 103 13.76 3.60 -10.90
CA GLY A 103 13.68 2.14 -10.92
C GLY A 103 12.26 1.66 -10.68
N VAL A 104 11.75 0.78 -11.53
CA VAL A 104 10.47 0.08 -11.34
C VAL A 104 10.70 -1.41 -11.53
N GLU A 105 10.40 -2.21 -10.52
CA GLU A 105 10.29 -3.66 -10.68
C GLU A 105 8.83 -3.98 -11.02
N LEU A 106 8.58 -4.66 -12.14
CA LEU A 106 7.27 -5.11 -12.58
C LEU A 106 7.34 -6.59 -12.95
N LYS A 107 6.55 -7.43 -12.28
CA LYS A 107 6.53 -8.90 -12.47
C LYS A 107 7.92 -9.54 -12.36
N GLY A 108 8.73 -9.05 -11.43
CA GLY A 108 10.09 -9.54 -11.19
C GLY A 108 11.13 -9.11 -12.24
N ARG A 109 10.81 -8.15 -13.10
CA ARG A 109 11.76 -7.52 -14.03
C ARG A 109 11.95 -6.06 -13.66
N GLU A 110 13.20 -5.62 -13.62
CA GLU A 110 13.53 -4.21 -13.36
C GLU A 110 13.54 -3.40 -14.67
N TYR A 111 12.97 -2.21 -14.59
CA TYR A 111 12.95 -1.18 -15.63
C TYR A 111 13.56 0.08 -15.03
N PHE A 112 14.43 0.74 -15.79
CA PHE A 112 15.06 2.00 -15.40
C PHE A 112 14.55 3.05 -16.38
N LEU A 113 13.70 3.94 -15.87
CA LEU A 113 12.98 4.92 -16.68
C LEU A 113 13.67 6.29 -16.58
N GLU A 114 13.96 6.88 -17.73
CA GLU A 114 14.48 8.24 -17.87
C GLU A 114 13.35 9.26 -18.08
N PRO A 115 13.57 10.56 -17.78
CA PRO A 115 12.58 11.59 -18.05
C PRO A 115 12.09 11.57 -19.52
N GLY A 116 10.77 11.50 -19.69
CA GLY A 116 10.11 11.35 -20.99
C GLY A 116 9.62 9.93 -21.27
N GLU A 117 10.01 8.94 -20.46
CA GLU A 117 9.47 7.59 -20.47
C GLU A 117 8.33 7.44 -19.45
N GLN A 118 7.59 6.35 -19.56
CA GLN A 118 6.59 5.95 -18.58
C GLN A 118 6.36 4.44 -18.61
N ILE A 119 5.91 3.89 -17.49
CA ILE A 119 5.39 2.53 -17.43
C ILE A 119 4.08 2.51 -16.66
N THR A 120 3.11 1.76 -17.19
CA THR A 120 1.85 1.49 -16.50
C THR A 120 1.90 0.09 -15.93
N VAL A 121 1.58 -0.03 -14.65
CA VAL A 121 1.36 -1.28 -13.95
C VAL A 121 -0.14 -1.52 -13.85
N GLU A 122 -0.59 -2.60 -14.47
CA GLU A 122 -2.01 -2.95 -14.50
C GLU A 122 -2.47 -3.56 -13.17
N LYS A 123 -3.78 -3.61 -12.99
CA LYS A 123 -4.40 -4.22 -11.81
C LYS A 123 -3.90 -5.65 -11.60
N ALA A 124 -3.64 -5.98 -10.34
CA ALA A 124 -3.14 -7.25 -9.83
C ALA A 124 -1.73 -7.62 -10.31
N GLU A 125 -0.97 -6.69 -10.89
CA GLU A 125 0.43 -6.90 -11.23
C GLU A 125 1.34 -6.53 -10.05
N ALA A 126 2.23 -7.44 -9.68
CA ALA A 126 3.18 -7.22 -8.60
C ALA A 126 4.28 -6.24 -9.05
N HIS A 127 4.51 -5.20 -8.26
CA HIS A 127 5.47 -4.15 -8.58
C HIS A 127 6.03 -3.44 -7.33
N ARG A 128 7.11 -2.70 -7.54
CA ARG A 128 7.66 -1.69 -6.63
C ARG A 128 8.39 -0.61 -7.42
N PHE A 129 8.54 0.58 -6.83
CA PHE A 129 9.47 1.59 -7.32
C PHE A 129 10.62 1.77 -6.33
N PHE A 130 11.75 2.26 -6.84
CA PHE A 130 12.93 2.56 -6.03
C PHE A 130 13.80 3.63 -6.71
N ASN A 131 14.60 4.32 -5.90
CA ASN A 131 15.67 5.18 -6.40
C ASN A 131 16.97 4.35 -6.56
N PRO A 132 17.44 4.08 -7.79
CA PRO A 132 18.63 3.27 -8.05
C PRO A 132 19.95 4.06 -7.90
N GLY A 133 19.89 5.38 -7.77
CA GLY A 133 21.05 6.27 -7.82
C GLY A 133 21.48 6.84 -6.47
N GLU A 134 22.47 7.73 -6.53
CA GLU A 134 23.02 8.45 -5.38
C GLU A 134 22.45 9.88 -5.23
N GLU A 135 21.60 10.31 -6.17
CA GLU A 135 20.92 11.61 -6.13
C GLU A 135 19.42 11.44 -5.94
N ARG A 136 18.73 12.49 -5.45
CA ARG A 136 17.26 12.49 -5.33
C ARG A 136 16.63 12.43 -6.73
N ILE A 137 15.56 11.66 -6.85
CA ILE A 137 14.75 11.59 -8.08
C ILE A 137 13.37 12.20 -7.84
N ARG A 138 12.75 12.67 -8.93
CA ARG A 138 11.35 13.12 -8.92
C ARG A 138 10.55 12.46 -10.03
N PHE A 139 9.35 12.02 -9.70
CA PHE A 139 8.47 11.32 -10.63
C PHE A 139 7.01 11.52 -10.26
N TYR A 140 6.12 11.40 -11.24
CA TYR A 140 4.69 11.30 -10.99
C TYR A 140 4.26 9.84 -10.83
N VAL A 141 3.28 9.62 -9.95
CA VAL A 141 2.47 8.40 -9.89
C VAL A 141 1.03 8.78 -10.17
N LYS A 142 0.48 8.26 -11.27
CA LYS A 142 -0.95 8.43 -11.61
C LYS A 142 -1.69 7.15 -11.26
N ILE A 143 -2.69 7.27 -10.39
CA ILE A 143 -3.55 6.18 -9.95
C ILE A 143 -4.89 6.30 -10.68
N GLU A 144 -5.30 5.24 -11.39
CA GLU A 144 -6.49 5.24 -12.23
C GLU A 144 -7.34 3.96 -12.05
N PRO A 145 -8.64 4.06 -11.68
CA PRO A 145 -9.35 5.27 -11.27
C PRO A 145 -8.80 5.86 -9.96
N GLY A 146 -9.13 7.12 -9.66
CA GLY A 146 -8.70 7.80 -8.43
C GLY A 146 -9.21 7.11 -7.17
N SER A 147 -8.45 7.20 -6.07
CA SER A 147 -8.74 6.44 -4.84
C SER A 147 -8.55 7.28 -3.58
N ALA A 148 -9.66 7.76 -3.00
CA ALA A 148 -9.65 8.45 -1.72
C ALA A 148 -9.16 7.55 -0.57
N GLY A 149 -9.41 6.24 -0.64
CA GLY A 149 -8.86 5.27 0.30
C GLY A 149 -7.33 5.21 0.27
N PHE A 150 -6.74 5.22 -0.93
CA PHE A 150 -5.29 5.27 -1.08
C PHE A 150 -4.70 6.58 -0.56
N GLU A 151 -5.34 7.71 -0.86
CA GLU A 151 -4.94 9.02 -0.33
C GLU A 151 -4.89 9.00 1.20
N LYS A 152 -5.96 8.54 1.86
CA LYS A 152 -6.00 8.36 3.32
C LYS A 152 -4.90 7.45 3.83
N ALA A 153 -4.64 6.34 3.14
CA ALA A 153 -3.61 5.38 3.53
C ALA A 153 -2.21 6.03 3.54
N LEU A 154 -1.91 6.91 2.58
CA LEU A 154 -0.64 7.64 2.56
C LEU A 154 -0.52 8.60 3.74
N PHE A 155 -1.56 9.39 4.03
CA PHE A 155 -1.57 10.26 5.21
C PHE A 155 -1.38 9.47 6.51
N LEU A 156 -2.09 8.35 6.65
CA LEU A 156 -1.98 7.44 7.78
C LEU A 156 -0.55 6.90 7.91
N LEU A 157 0.01 6.33 6.84
CA LEU A 157 1.35 5.75 6.83
C LEU A 157 2.40 6.80 7.22
N TYR A 158 2.37 7.97 6.58
CA TYR A 158 3.40 9.01 6.78
C TYR A 158 3.28 9.63 8.18
N GLY A 159 2.04 9.81 8.66
CA GLY A 159 1.76 10.26 10.02
C GLY A 159 2.27 9.28 11.08
N LEU A 160 1.97 7.98 10.92
CA LEU A 160 2.45 6.92 11.80
C LEU A 160 3.98 6.81 11.79
N THR A 161 4.61 6.88 10.62
CA THR A 161 6.07 6.83 10.50
C THR A 161 6.72 8.01 11.21
N LYS A 162 6.18 9.23 11.04
CA LYS A 162 6.65 10.43 11.73
C LYS A 162 6.55 10.31 13.26
N ASP A 163 5.51 9.65 13.75
CA ASP A 163 5.30 9.42 15.19
C ASP A 163 6.08 8.20 15.73
N GLY A 164 6.94 7.59 14.92
CA GLY A 164 7.83 6.50 15.34
C GLY A 164 7.19 5.12 15.33
N TYR A 165 6.01 4.96 14.72
CA TYR A 165 5.30 3.68 14.60
C TYR A 165 5.73 2.84 13.39
N ALA A 166 6.78 3.23 12.68
CA ALA A 166 7.43 2.44 11.63
C ALA A 166 8.89 2.09 11.97
N SER A 167 9.41 1.04 11.37
CA SER A 167 10.85 0.70 11.36
C SER A 167 11.61 1.58 10.38
N GLU A 168 12.94 1.48 10.38
CA GLU A 168 13.81 2.19 9.43
C GLU A 168 13.55 1.75 7.98
N GLU A 169 13.09 0.51 7.80
CA GLU A 169 12.67 -0.07 6.51
C GLU A 169 11.23 0.30 6.14
N GLY A 170 10.60 1.25 6.83
CA GLY A 170 9.25 1.74 6.56
C GLY A 170 8.12 0.76 6.92
N MET A 171 8.41 -0.31 7.66
CA MET A 171 7.37 -1.27 8.08
C MET A 171 6.68 -0.79 9.36
N LEU A 172 5.34 -0.76 9.35
CA LEU A 172 4.56 -0.43 10.54
C LEU A 172 4.74 -1.50 11.63
N LYS A 173 4.99 -1.04 12.87
CA LYS A 173 5.29 -1.90 14.03
C LYS A 173 4.07 -2.61 14.59
N ASP A 174 2.91 -1.96 14.48
CA ASP A 174 1.65 -2.50 14.97
C ASP A 174 0.89 -3.25 13.87
N PHE A 175 0.35 -4.41 14.22
CA PHE A 175 -0.35 -5.29 13.27
C PHE A 175 -1.68 -4.68 12.80
N GLY A 176 -2.39 -4.00 13.68
CA GLY A 176 -3.65 -3.34 13.36
C GLY A 176 -3.43 -2.11 12.48
N HIS A 177 -2.45 -1.26 12.78
CA HIS A 177 -2.05 -0.17 11.89
C HIS A 177 -1.68 -0.67 10.49
N THR A 178 -0.93 -1.78 10.43
CA THR A 178 -0.60 -2.46 9.17
C THR A 178 -1.88 -2.92 8.46
N ALA A 179 -2.80 -3.55 9.17
CA ALA A 179 -4.07 -4.02 8.63
C ALA A 179 -4.92 -2.88 8.05
N LEU A 180 -5.04 -1.77 8.79
CA LEU A 180 -5.77 -0.58 8.38
C LEU A 180 -5.14 0.05 7.13
N PHE A 181 -3.82 0.22 7.11
CA PHE A 181 -3.08 0.70 5.95
C PHE A 181 -3.34 -0.16 4.71
N LEU A 182 -3.09 -1.48 4.79
CA LEU A 182 -3.26 -2.40 3.66
C LEU A 182 -4.70 -2.41 3.13
N LYS A 183 -5.69 -2.28 4.01
CA LYS A 183 -7.11 -2.22 3.64
C LYS A 183 -7.43 -0.91 2.90
N LEU A 184 -7.01 0.23 3.42
CA LEU A 184 -7.26 1.56 2.83
C LEU A 184 -6.58 1.72 1.47
N SER A 185 -5.32 1.28 1.34
CA SER A 185 -4.53 1.40 0.11
C SER A 185 -4.85 0.35 -0.95
N ASP A 186 -5.69 -0.65 -0.65
CA ASP A 186 -5.88 -1.85 -1.46
C ASP A 186 -4.55 -2.60 -1.75
N THR A 187 -3.57 -2.48 -0.85
CA THR A 187 -2.24 -3.10 -0.99
C THR A 187 -2.29 -4.60 -0.67
N ARG A 188 -1.95 -5.38 -1.69
CA ARG A 188 -1.58 -6.81 -1.75
C ARG A 188 -0.15 -7.14 -1.38
N VAL A 189 0.14 -7.92 -0.33
CA VAL A 189 1.47 -8.57 -0.21
C VAL A 189 1.50 -9.89 -1.01
N PRO A 190 2.36 -10.03 -2.04
CA PRO A 190 2.46 -11.26 -2.83
C PRO A 190 3.19 -12.37 -2.06
N GLY A 191 3.08 -13.62 -2.55
CA GLY A 191 3.84 -14.76 -2.04
C GLY A 191 3.25 -15.39 -0.77
N VAL A 192 4.11 -16.01 0.06
CA VAL A 192 3.69 -16.75 1.26
C VAL A 192 3.01 -15.86 2.31
N LEU A 193 3.34 -14.57 2.33
CA LEU A 193 2.71 -13.59 3.22
C LEU A 193 1.23 -13.36 2.91
N ASN A 194 0.78 -13.68 1.70
CA ASN A 194 -0.64 -13.66 1.32
C ASN A 194 -1.50 -14.58 2.20
N LEU A 195 -0.91 -15.57 2.87
CA LEU A 195 -1.60 -16.42 3.86
C LEU A 195 -2.06 -15.63 5.10
N LEU A 196 -1.49 -14.46 5.36
CA LEU A 196 -1.86 -13.60 6.48
C LEU A 196 -3.09 -12.72 6.20
N ASN A 197 -3.57 -12.64 4.96
CA ASN A 197 -4.68 -11.77 4.57
C ASN A 197 -5.96 -11.94 5.42
N PRO A 198 -6.41 -13.15 5.81
CA PRO A 198 -7.57 -13.29 6.71
C PRO A 198 -7.38 -12.59 8.04
N PHE A 199 -6.16 -12.65 8.59
CA PHE A 199 -5.82 -12.03 9.85
C PHE A 199 -5.80 -10.51 9.72
N PHE A 200 -5.22 -9.98 8.63
CA PHE A 200 -5.28 -8.55 8.33
C PHE A 200 -6.72 -8.07 8.14
N LYS A 201 -7.59 -8.81 7.42
CA LYS A 201 -9.01 -8.45 7.28
C LYS A 201 -9.70 -8.38 8.63
N ARG A 202 -9.48 -9.37 9.50
CA ARG A 202 -10.07 -9.41 10.85
C ARG A 202 -9.56 -8.25 11.72
N ALA A 203 -8.27 -7.96 11.67
CA ALA A 203 -7.67 -6.87 12.45
C ALA A 203 -8.14 -5.49 11.96
N ALA A 204 -8.25 -5.28 10.64
CA ALA A 204 -8.78 -4.03 10.09
C ALA A 204 -10.22 -3.79 10.54
N ARG A 205 -11.06 -4.85 10.55
CA ARG A 205 -12.43 -4.78 11.08
C ARG A 205 -12.43 -4.47 12.58
N GLN A 206 -11.55 -5.09 13.36
CA GLN A 206 -11.47 -4.86 14.80
C GLN A 206 -11.07 -3.42 15.13
N ILE A 207 -10.11 -2.84 14.40
CA ILE A 207 -9.69 -1.44 14.56
C ILE A 207 -10.79 -0.46 14.14
N GLN A 208 -11.59 -0.83 13.15
CA GLN A 208 -12.77 -0.04 12.77
C GLN A 208 -13.85 -0.12 13.86
N GLU A 209 -14.21 -1.32 14.31
CA GLU A 209 -15.24 -1.54 15.33
C GLU A 209 -14.88 -0.95 16.69
N SER A 210 -13.58 -0.80 17.00
CA SER A 210 -13.11 -0.16 18.23
C SER A 210 -13.17 1.37 18.19
N GLY A 211 -13.34 1.98 17.01
CA GLY A 211 -13.23 3.44 16.80
C GLY A 211 -11.79 3.95 16.63
N GLU A 212 -10.79 3.08 16.79
CA GLU A 212 -9.38 3.44 16.64
C GLU A 212 -9.05 3.89 15.20
N ALA A 213 -9.70 3.30 14.19
CA ALA A 213 -9.57 3.74 12.81
C ALA A 213 -9.95 5.22 12.63
N ASP A 214 -11.06 5.63 13.24
CA ASP A 214 -11.57 6.99 13.15
C ASP A 214 -10.66 7.96 13.88
N GLU A 215 -10.16 7.59 15.07
CA GLU A 215 -9.19 8.40 15.82
C GLU A 215 -7.89 8.63 15.03
N LEU A 216 -7.37 7.57 14.38
CA LEU A 216 -6.18 7.64 13.55
C LEU A 216 -6.40 8.52 12.31
N LEU A 217 -7.54 8.36 11.61
CA LEU A 217 -7.86 9.17 10.45
C LEU A 217 -8.16 10.63 10.82
N GLU A 218 -8.79 10.89 11.96
CA GLU A 218 -8.97 12.25 12.48
C GLU A 218 -7.61 12.92 12.67
N LYS A 219 -6.70 12.23 13.36
CA LYS A 219 -5.36 12.74 13.66
C LYS A 219 -4.49 12.95 12.42
N TYR A 220 -4.49 12.02 11.48
CA TYR A 220 -3.52 12.04 10.36
C TYR A 220 -4.10 12.51 9.03
N TYR A 221 -5.42 12.55 8.87
CA TYR A 221 -6.07 12.92 7.61
C TYR A 221 -7.02 14.11 7.79
N PHE A 222 -8.12 13.97 8.54
CA PHE A 222 -9.18 14.99 8.59
C PHE A 222 -8.74 16.30 9.26
N SER A 223 -7.87 16.24 10.26
CA SER A 223 -7.31 17.45 10.90
C SER A 223 -6.25 18.18 10.05
N ARG A 224 -5.86 17.65 8.89
CA ARG A 224 -4.76 18.20 8.06
C ARG A 224 -5.27 19.20 7.02
N ILE A 225 -6.26 20.01 7.37
CA ILE A 225 -6.79 21.09 6.54
C ILE A 225 -5.98 22.39 6.71
N LYS A 226 -5.90 23.20 5.65
CA LYS A 226 -5.32 24.55 5.67
C LYS A 226 -6.35 25.63 5.93
#